data_AF-A0A3E0HUN0-F1
#
_entry.id   AF-A0A3E0HUN0-F1
#
_cell.length_a   1.000
_cell.length_b   1.000
_cell.length_c   1.000
_cell.angle_alpha   90.00
_cell.angle_beta   90.00
_cell.angle_gamma   90.00
#
_symmetry.space_group_name_H-M   'P 1'
#
loop_
_entity.id
_entity.type
_entity.pdbx_description
1 polymer ?
#
loop_
_entity_poly.entity_id
_entity_poly.type
_entity_poly.pdbx_seq_one_letter_code
_entity_poly.pdbx_strand_id
1 'polypeptide(L)'
;METWRIIATCLCAFAGVVMILLMTGKVRDRRDSTAGDIWRVAAWASLFFLALCLLIGTVLPSTVVWGIVAAQYMILVLMHHIG
;
A
#
# COMPACT_ATOMS: atom_id res chain seq x y z
N MET A 1 -13.93 -12.37 -13.82
CA MET A 1 -13.44 -11.16 -13.12
C MET A 1 -13.73 -9.98 -14.02
N GLU A 2 -14.47 -8.98 -13.56
CA GLU A 2 -14.73 -7.77 -14.36
C GLU A 2 -13.42 -7.01 -14.59
N THR A 3 -13.20 -6.52 -15.81
CA THR A 3 -11.95 -5.85 -16.22
C THR A 3 -11.53 -4.73 -15.27
N TRP A 4 -12.49 -3.96 -14.77
CA TRP A 4 -12.24 -2.87 -13.82
C TRP A 4 -11.66 -3.34 -12.47
N ARG A 5 -12.03 -4.54 -11.99
CA ARG A 5 -11.50 -5.11 -10.73
C ARG A 5 -10.04 -5.54 -10.88
N ILE A 6 -9.67 -6.07 -12.05
CA ILE A 6 -8.29 -6.44 -12.36
C ILE A 6 -7.43 -5.17 -12.34
N ILE A 7 -7.87 -4.13 -13.05
CA ILE A 7 -7.18 -2.84 -13.08
C ILE A 7 -7.02 -2.26 -11.67
N ALA A 8 -8.10 -2.21 -10.88
CA ALA A 8 -8.04 -1.67 -9.52
C ALA A 8 -7.13 -2.50 -8.60
N THR A 9 -7.13 -3.83 -8.71
CA THR A 9 -6.24 -4.70 -7.94
C THR A 9 -4.78 -4.47 -8.32
N CYS A 10 -4.48 -4.33 -9.62
CA CYS A 10 -3.13 -4.01 -10.09
C CYS A 10 -2.66 -2.65 -9.60
N LEU A 11 -3.50 -1.60 -9.68
CA LEU A 11 -3.17 -0.28 -9.13
C LEU A 11 -2.92 -0.35 -7.62
N CYS A 12 -3.80 -1.03 -6.88
CA CYS A 12 -3.69 -1.18 -5.44
C CYS A 12 -2.41 -1.92 -5.02
N ALA A 13 -2.08 -3.01 -5.74
CA ALA A 13 -0.87 -3.78 -5.51
C ALA A 13 0.39 -2.93 -5.79
N PHE A 14 0.41 -2.22 -6.92
CA PHE A 14 1.54 -1.37 -7.29
C PHE A 14 1.74 -0.23 -6.28
N ALA A 15 0.68 0.50 -5.94
CA ALA A 15 0.72 1.57 -4.96
C ALA A 15 1.13 1.06 -3.57
N GLY A 16 0.65 -0.13 -3.17
CA GLY A 16 1.01 -0.78 -1.92
C GLY A 16 2.50 -1.13 -1.85
N VAL A 17 3.08 -1.68 -2.91
CA VAL A 17 4.52 -1.98 -2.98
C VAL A 17 5.34 -0.70 -2.85
N VAL A 18 5.00 0.36 -3.58
CA VAL A 18 5.70 1.65 -3.48
C VAL A 18 5.63 2.20 -2.06
N MET A 19 4.46 2.14 -1.41
CA MET A 19 4.31 2.56 -0.01
C MET A 19 5.18 1.75 0.96
N ILE A 20 5.26 0.43 0.79
CA ILE A 20 6.12 -0.42 1.63
C ILE A 20 7.58 -0.01 1.49
N LEU A 21 8.04 0.27 0.26
CA LEU A 21 9.39 0.74 0.00
C LEU A 21 9.65 2.10 0.66
N LEU A 22 8.73 3.05 0.53
CA LEU A 22 8.83 4.37 1.16
C LEU A 22 8.86 4.26 2.69
N MET A 23 8.01 3.42 3.28
CA MET A 23 7.97 3.19 4.73
C MET A 23 9.26 2.57 5.23
N THR A 24 9.76 1.52 4.57
CA THR A 24 11.01 0.86 4.96
C THR A 24 12.22 1.76 4.75
N GLY A 25 12.23 2.62 3.72
CA GLY A 25 13.22 3.68 3.54
C GLY A 25 13.20 4.69 4.69
N LYS A 26 12.04 5.23 5.04
CA LYS A 26 11.89 6.17 6.17
C LYS A 26 12.28 5.57 7.52
N VAL A 27 12.04 4.27 7.72
CA VAL A 27 12.47 3.55 8.93
C VAL A 27 14.00 3.37 8.91
N ARG A 28 14.57 3.00 7.76
CA ARG A 28 16.03 2.88 7.58
C ARG A 28 16.76 4.19 7.87
N ASP A 29 16.20 5.33 7.51
CA ASP A 29 16.81 6.65 7.71
C ASP A 29 16.77 7.13 9.18
N ARG A 30 16.04 6.43 10.07
CA ARG A 30 16.04 6.75 11.50
C ARG A 30 17.34 6.24 12.14
N ARG A 31 18.04 7.13 12.86
CA ARG A 31 19.35 6.88 13.51
C ARG A 31 19.41 5.66 14.45
N ASP A 32 18.28 5.18 14.95
CA ASP A 32 18.17 4.05 15.90
C ASP A 32 17.50 2.80 15.31
N SER A 33 17.25 2.75 13.99
CA SER A 33 16.46 1.64 13.45
C SER A 33 17.26 0.35 13.34
N THR A 34 16.78 -0.69 14.02
CA THR A 34 17.36 -2.03 13.93
C THR A 34 16.80 -2.77 12.71
N ALA A 35 17.57 -3.69 12.10
CA ALA A 35 17.10 -4.51 10.97
C ALA A 35 15.78 -5.26 11.27
N GLY A 36 15.52 -5.60 12.53
CA GLY A 36 14.27 -6.22 12.98
C GLY A 36 13.04 -5.31 12.81
N ASP A 37 13.17 -4.00 13.02
CA ASP A 37 12.07 -3.04 12.88
C ASP A 37 11.68 -2.86 11.41
N ILE A 38 12.67 -2.82 10.51
CA ILE A 38 12.46 -2.74 9.07
C ILE A 38 11.65 -3.96 8.59
N TRP A 39 12.04 -5.16 9.01
CA TRP A 39 11.32 -6.39 8.66
C TRP A 39 9.91 -6.44 9.22
N ARG A 40 9.71 -5.99 10.46
CA ARG A 40 8.37 -5.92 11.07
C ARG A 40 7.45 -4.98 10.30
N VAL A 41 7.93 -3.80 9.96
CA VAL A 41 7.16 -2.82 9.17
C VAL A 41 6.85 -3.37 7.79
N ALA A 42 7.83 -3.96 7.10
CA ALA A 42 7.63 -4.57 5.80
C ALA A 42 6.59 -5.70 5.84
N ALA A 43 6.66 -6.58 6.83
CA ALA A 43 5.76 -7.71 6.98
C ALA A 43 4.32 -7.25 7.24
N TRP A 44 4.10 -6.35 8.20
CA TRP A 44 2.77 -5.84 8.51
C TRP A 44 2.16 -5.05 7.36
N ALA A 45 2.94 -4.19 6.70
CA ALA A 45 2.46 -3.43 5.56
C ALA A 45 2.14 -4.35 4.36
N SER A 46 2.98 -5.34 4.10
CA SER A 46 2.71 -6.36 3.06
C SER A 46 1.43 -7.12 3.34
N LEU A 47 1.26 -7.61 4.57
CA LEU A 47 0.06 -8.35 4.98
C LEU A 47 -1.21 -7.51 4.79
N PHE A 48 -1.15 -6.23 5.17
CA PHE A 48 -2.26 -5.30 5.02
C PHE A 48 -2.65 -5.09 3.54
N PHE A 49 -1.70 -4.79 2.65
CA PHE A 49 -2.00 -4.59 1.23
C PHE A 49 -2.47 -5.87 0.54
N LEU A 50 -1.95 -7.02 0.94
CA LEU A 50 -2.37 -8.31 0.39
C LEU A 50 -3.83 -8.61 0.77
N ALA A 51 -4.20 -8.37 2.04
CA ALA A 51 -5.59 -8.45 2.47
C ALA A 51 -6.50 -7.44 1.73
N LEU A 52 -6.02 -6.21 1.52
CA LEU A 52 -6.75 -5.17 0.79
C LEU A 52 -7.03 -5.57 -0.67
N CYS A 53 -6.02 -6.10 -1.37
CA CYS A 53 -6.16 -6.62 -2.74
C CYS A 53 -7.18 -7.77 -2.82
N LEU A 54 -7.15 -8.69 -1.85
CA LEU A 54 -8.14 -9.78 -1.78
C LEU A 54 -9.56 -9.23 -1.55
N LEU A 55 -9.72 -8.22 -0.70
CA LEU A 55 -11.00 -7.57 -0.44
C LEU A 55 -11.57 -6.90 -1.69
N ILE A 56 -10.73 -6.14 -2.41
CA ILE A 56 -11.08 -5.49 -3.69
C ILE A 56 -11.51 -6.54 -4.73
N GLY A 57 -10.76 -7.64 -4.80
CA GLY A 57 -11.02 -8.74 -5.74
C GLY A 57 -12.27 -9.58 -5.42
N THR A 58 -12.78 -9.56 -4.18
CA THR A 58 -13.88 -10.45 -3.76
C THR A 58 -15.18 -9.72 -3.45
N VAL A 59 -15.21 -8.78 -2.51
CA VAL A 59 -16.45 -8.32 -1.88
C VAL A 59 -16.72 -6.81 -1.95
N LEU A 60 -15.76 -5.98 -2.39
CA LEU A 60 -15.95 -4.53 -2.34
C LEU A 60 -16.81 -3.96 -3.48
N PRO A 61 -17.73 -3.03 -3.19
CA PRO A 61 -18.44 -2.24 -4.19
C PRO A 61 -17.48 -1.33 -4.96
N SER A 62 -17.75 -1.11 -6.25
CA SER A 62 -16.91 -0.26 -7.13
C SER A 62 -16.56 1.09 -6.53
N THR A 63 -17.54 1.83 -5.99
CA THR A 63 -17.33 3.15 -5.37
C THR A 63 -16.29 3.12 -4.24
N VAL A 64 -16.31 2.06 -3.42
CA VAL A 64 -15.38 1.89 -2.30
C VAL A 64 -13.98 1.60 -2.82
N VAL A 65 -13.85 0.74 -3.83
CA VAL A 65 -12.56 0.40 -4.44
C VAL A 65 -11.86 1.65 -4.99
N TRP A 66 -12.58 2.46 -5.77
CA TRP A 66 -12.01 3.69 -6.32
C TRP A 66 -11.66 4.71 -5.24
N GLY A 67 -12.47 4.81 -4.17
CA GLY A 67 -12.14 5.63 -3.01
C GLY A 67 -10.84 5.21 -2.33
N ILE A 68 -10.61 3.90 -2.17
CA ILE A 68 -9.36 3.36 -1.62
C ILE A 68 -8.17 3.67 -2.53
N VAL A 69 -8.30 3.46 -3.85
CA VAL A 69 -7.24 3.74 -4.82
C VAL A 69 -6.87 5.23 -4.80
N ALA A 70 -7.88 6.12 -4.77
CA ALA A 70 -7.65 7.56 -4.67
C ALA A 70 -6.96 7.94 -3.36
N ALA A 71 -7.38 7.36 -2.23
CA ALA A 71 -6.75 7.57 -0.94
C ALA A 71 -5.29 7.09 -0.92
N GLN A 72 -4.98 5.91 -1.49
CA GLN A 72 -3.59 5.44 -1.63
C GLN A 72 -2.75 6.44 -2.42
N TYR A 73 -3.26 6.94 -3.53
CA TYR A 73 -2.54 7.93 -4.34
C TYR A 73 -2.28 9.23 -3.58
N MET A 74 -3.28 9.74 -2.84
CA MET A 74 -3.12 10.93 -2.00
C MET A 74 -2.05 10.73 -0.92
N ILE A 75 -2.06 9.58 -0.25
CA ILE A 75 -1.06 9.27 0.78
C ILE A 75 0.33 9.12 0.14
N LEU A 76 0.45 8.51 -1.04
CA LEU A 76 1.73 8.44 -1.77
C LEU A 76 2.28 9.82 -2.09
N VAL A 77 1.45 10.70 -2.63
CA VAL A 77 1.81 12.09 -2.93
C VAL A 77 2.22 12.83 -1.66
N LEU A 78 1.45 12.67 -0.59
CA LEU A 78 1.78 13.26 0.72
C LEU A 78 3.12 12.75 1.26
N MET A 79 3.35 11.43 1.21
CA MET A 79 4.60 10.81 1.66
C MET A 79 5.81 11.23 0.84
N HIS A 80 5.62 11.51 -0.45
CA HIS A 80 6.64 12.04 -1.34
C HIS A 80 6.99 13.49 -1.00
N HIS A 81 6.01 14.33 -0.65
CA HIS A 81 6.26 15.73 -0.27
C HIS A 81 6.87 15.92 1.12
N ILE A 82 6.62 15.00 2.04
CA ILE A 82 7.14 15.07 3.43
C ILE A 82 8.51 14.35 3.56
N GLY A 83 8.88 13.54 2.56
CA GLY A 83 10.13 12.77 2.54
C GLY A 83 11.35 13.60 2.20
#